data_AF-A0A956I5P8-F1
#
_entry.id   AF-A0A956I5P8-F1
#
_cell.length_a   1.000
_cell.length_b   1.000
_cell.length_c   1.000
_cell.angle_alpha   90.00
_cell.angle_beta   90.00
_cell.angle_gamma   90.00
#
_symmetry.space_group_name_H-M   'P 1'
#
loop_
_entity.id
_entity.type
_entity.pdbx_description
1 polymer ?
#
loop_
_entity_poly.entity_id
_entity_poly.type
_entity_poly.pdbx_seq_one_letter_code
_entity_poly.pdbx_strand_id
1 'polypeptide(L)' 'MTRVLVTGATGFLGEHLVEALIADGATVRAFARASSRTDTIEALGAEVARGAFDDASSLERALDGI' A
#
# COMPACT_ATOMS: atom_id res chain seq x y z
N MET A 1 -7.32 15.88 -0.51
CA MET A 1 -7.15 14.57 0.14
C MET A 1 -5.75 14.09 -0.14
N THR A 2 -5.05 13.60 0.87
CA THR A 2 -3.68 13.11 0.73
C THR A 2 -3.72 11.68 0.21
N ARG A 3 -2.95 11.38 -0.85
CA ARG A 3 -2.80 10.01 -1.36
C ARG A 3 -1.40 9.51 -1.03
N VAL A 4 -1.29 8.28 -0.53
CA VAL A 4 -0.03 7.77 0.01
C VAL A 4 0.22 6.36 -0.50
N LEU A 5 1.42 6.14 -1.03
CA LEU A 5 1.93 4.79 -1.29
C LEU A 5 2.69 4.30 -0.07
N VAL A 6 2.25 3.18 0.51
CA VAL A 6 2.93 2.51 1.63
C VAL A 6 3.64 1.26 1.12
N THR A 7 4.97 1.27 1.21
CA THR A 7 5.79 0.07 1.01
C THR A 7 5.89 -0.74 2.30
N GLY A 8 5.92 -2.07 2.21
CA GLY A 8 5.97 -2.90 3.42
C GLY A 8 4.68 -2.85 4.25
N ALA A 9 3.57 -2.48 3.60
CA ALA A 9 2.24 -2.33 4.21
C ALA A 9 1.73 -3.60 4.91
N THR A 10 2.16 -4.79 4.46
CA THR A 10 1.78 -6.08 5.04
C THR A 10 2.71 -6.53 6.18
N GLY A 11 3.60 -5.64 6.64
CA GLY A 11 4.51 -5.89 7.76
C GLY A 11 3.99 -5.25 9.05
N PHE A 12 4.66 -5.56 10.18
CA PHE A 12 4.24 -5.10 11.51
C PHE A 12 3.97 -3.59 11.59
N LEU A 13 4.91 -2.75 11.16
CA LEU A 13 4.71 -1.29 11.16
C LEU A 13 3.74 -0.85 10.05
N GLY A 14 3.80 -1.51 8.90
CA GLY A 14 3.01 -1.15 7.73
C GLY A 14 1.51 -1.22 7.99
N GLU A 15 1.04 -2.27 8.67
CA GLU A 15 -0.39 -2.45 8.95
C GLU A 15 -0.92 -1.32 9.86
N HIS A 16 -0.21 -1.01 10.95
CA HIS A 16 -0.57 0.08 11.86
C HIS A 16 -0.49 1.46 11.17
N LEU A 17 0.47 1.65 10.26
CA LEU A 17 0.59 2.88 9.49
C LEU A 17 -0.59 3.05 8.51
N VAL A 18 -0.99 1.97 7.82
CA VAL A 18 -2.15 1.98 6.92
C VAL A 18 -3.42 2.34 7.70
N GLU A 19 -3.64 1.71 8.86
CA GLU A 19 -4.78 2.02 9.73
C GLU A 19 -4.81 3.50 10.14
N ALA A 20 -3.68 4.03 10.62
CA ALA A 20 -3.58 5.42 11.05
C ALA A 20 -3.81 6.41 9.90
N LEU A 21 -3.26 6.15 8.71
CA LEU A 21 -3.44 7.02 7.54
C LEU A 21 -4.89 7.03 7.06
N ILE A 22 -5.56 5.88 7.04
CA ILE A 22 -6.97 5.78 6.64
C ILE A 22 -7.85 6.49 7.69
N ALA A 23 -7.57 6.32 8.98
CA ALA A 23 -8.29 7.02 10.05
C ALA A 23 -8.14 8.55 9.97
N ASP A 24 -7.01 9.05 9.46
CA ASP A 24 -6.76 10.48 9.18
C ASP A 24 -7.40 10.97 7.86
N GLY A 25 -8.08 10.09 7.12
CA GLY A 25 -8.77 10.42 5.88
C GLY A 25 -7.89 10.43 4.63
N ALA A 26 -6.70 9.82 4.69
CA ALA A 26 -5.87 9.61 3.51
C ALA A 26 -6.39 8.46 2.65
N THR A 27 -6.17 8.55 1.34
CA THR A 27 -6.37 7.43 0.41
C THR A 27 -5.06 6.65 0.31
N VAL A 28 -5.05 5.41 0.80
CA VAL A 28 -3.84 4.60 0.90
C VAL A 28 -3.78 3.56 -0.21
N ARG A 29 -2.61 3.49 -0.87
CA ARG A 29 -2.22 2.40 -1.75
C ARG A 29 -1.07 1.63 -1.11
N ALA A 30 -1.17 0.32 -1.03
CA ALA A 30 -0.14 -0.57 -0.52
C ALA A 30 0.63 -1.22 -1.68
N PHE A 31 1.95 -1.07 -1.69
CA PHE A 31 2.80 -1.82 -2.61
C PHE A 31 3.19 -3.17 -1.99
N ALA A 32 2.72 -4.25 -2.60
CA ALA A 32 2.89 -5.60 -2.06
C ALA A 32 3.41 -6.56 -3.14
N ARG A 33 4.25 -7.51 -2.73
CA ARG A 33 4.70 -8.60 -3.62
C ARG A 33 3.51 -9.49 -3.99
N ALA A 34 3.61 -10.20 -5.11
CA ALA A 34 2.59 -11.15 -5.53
C ALA A 34 2.27 -12.21 -4.45
N SER A 35 3.27 -12.63 -3.69
CA SER A 35 3.14 -13.62 -2.59
C SER A 35 2.73 -13.03 -1.25
N SER A 36 2.67 -11.70 -1.10
CA SER A 36 2.27 -11.07 0.16
C SER A 36 0.78 -11.29 0.43
N ARG A 37 0.44 -11.65 1.67
CA ARG A 37 -0.94 -11.65 2.15
C ARG A 37 -1.39 -10.21 2.41
N THR A 38 -2.54 -9.82 1.88
CA THR A 38 -3.04 -8.43 1.93
C THR A 38 -4.42 -8.31 2.58
N ASP A 39 -4.99 -9.43 3.03
CA ASP A 39 -6.33 -9.51 3.60
C ASP A 39 -6.59 -8.41 4.66
N THR A 40 -5.62 -8.21 5.56
CA THR A 40 -5.69 -7.22 6.64
C THR A 40 -5.80 -5.79 6.12
N ILE A 41 -4.88 -5.39 5.23
CA ILE A 41 -4.83 -4.00 4.73
C ILE A 41 -5.95 -3.69 3.75
N GLU A 42 -6.44 -4.68 3.01
CA GLU A 42 -7.63 -4.55 2.17
C GLU A 42 -8.89 -4.37 3.03
N ALA A 43 -9.00 -5.10 4.15
CA ALA A 43 -10.10 -4.92 5.10
C ALA A 43 -10.08 -3.55 5.79
N LEU A 44 -8.90 -2.92 5.93
CA LEU A 44 -8.77 -1.53 6.39
C LEU A 44 -9.18 -0.51 5.32
N GLY A 45 -9.29 -0.90 4.05
CA GLY A 45 -9.69 -0.03 2.94
C GLY A 45 -8.55 0.46 2.05
N ALA A 46 -7.35 -0.12 2.14
CA ALA A 46 -6.24 0.21 1.25
C ALA A 46 -6.42 -0.41 -0.15
N GLU A 47 -6.07 0.34 -1.20
CA GLU A 47 -5.85 -0.22 -2.54
C GLU A 47 -4.57 -1.05 -2.56
N VAL A 48 -4.53 -2.19 -3.28
CA VAL A 48 -3.31 -3.00 -3.41
C VAL A 48 -2.71 -2.85 -4.81
N ALA A 49 -1.46 -2.38 -4.87
CA ALA A 49 -0.63 -2.42 -6.06
C ALA A 49 0.36 -3.59 -5.96
N ARG A 50 0.22 -4.56 -6.86
CA ARG A 50 1.14 -5.72 -6.93
C ARG A 50 2.37 -5.38 -7.76
N GLY A 51 3.55 -5.68 -7.22
CA GLY A 51 4.81 -5.48 -7.93
C GLY A 51 6.03 -6.00 -7.16
N ALA A 52 7.21 -5.65 -7.65
CA ALA A 52 8.48 -6.00 -7.05
C ALA A 52 9.48 -4.85 -7.20
N PHE A 53 10.39 -4.69 -6.24
CA PHE A 53 11.33 -3.56 -6.23
C PHE A 53 12.42 -3.66 -7.31
N ASP A 54 12.64 -4.85 -7.86
CA ASP A 54 13.50 -5.10 -9.01
C ASP A 54 12.78 -4.91 -10.36
N ASP A 55 11.47 -4.64 -10.36
CA ASP A 55 10.69 -4.23 -11.53
C ASP A 55 10.30 -2.74 -11.41
N ALA A 56 11.12 -1.88 -12.01
CA ALA A 56 10.92 -0.43 -12.03
C ALA A 56 9.53 -0.05 -12.58
N SER A 57 9.04 -0.74 -13.61
CA SER A 57 7.73 -0.46 -14.22
C SER A 57 6.58 -0.70 -13.24
N SER A 58 6.72 -1.68 -12.34
CA SER A 58 5.72 -1.95 -11.31
C SER A 58 5.66 -0.84 -10.27
N LEU A 59 6.81 -0.26 -9.93
CA LEU A 59 6.89 0.86 -9.01
C LEU A 59 6.34 2.14 -9.63
N GLU A 60 6.64 2.39 -10.91
CA GLU A 60 6.06 3.51 -11.68
C GLU A 60 4.53 3.44 -11.68
N ARG A 61 3.95 2.27 -11.99
CA ARG A 61 2.49 2.06 -11.92
C ARG A 61 1.93 2.25 -10.51
N ALA A 62 2.67 1.82 -9.49
CA ALA A 62 2.23 1.97 -8.10
C ALA A 62 2.21 3.44 -7.65
N LEU A 63 3.18 4.24 -8.11
CA LEU A 63 3.30 5.68 -7.82
C LEU A 63 2.36 6.55 -8.65
N ASP A 64 1.78 6.04 -9.72
CA ASP A 64 0.88 6.82 -10.57
C ASP A 64 -0.31 7.40 -9.78
N GLY A 65 -0.41 8.74 -9.82
CA GLY A 65 -1.46 9.51 -9.17
C GLY A 65 -1.40 9.54 -7.64
N ILE A 66 -0.27 9.18 -7.04
CA ILE A 66 0.08 9.44 -5.63
C ILE A 66 0.68 10.85 -5.52
#